data_AF-A0ABC8V1S0-F1
#
_entry.id   AF-A0ABC8V1S0-F1
#
_cell.length_a   1.000
_cell.length_b   1.000
_cell.length_c   1.000
_cell.angle_alpha   90.00
_cell.angle_beta   90.00
_cell.angle_gamma   90.00
#
_symmetry.space_group_name_H-M   'P 1'
#
loop_
_entity.id
_entity.type
_entity.pdbx_description
1 polymer ?
#
loop_
_entity_poly.entity_id
_entity_poly.type
_entity_poly.pdbx_seq_one_letter_code
_entity_poly.pdbx_strand_id
1 'polypeptide(L)'
;MAMILRFRKLCYLEPVKCSSLGFESYETPKIDEKQSFESPKSDRNDEGADSTVEKVLDKSKRRQNKRQPKEWRCIDYCCLTIGYMCTTWWLLLFMYHCLPANLPGLKVPESPGARLSREGLTALHPVVLVPGIVTGGLELWEGRPCAEGLFRKRLWGGSFTEIFKRPLCWLEHLSLNNETGLDPPGIRVRAVPGLVAADYFAPGYFVWAVLIENLARIGYEGKNMYMAAYDWRLSFQNTEV
;
A
#
# COMPACT_ATOMS: atom_id res chain seq x y z
N MET A 1 0.32 9.46 8.93
CA MET A 1 0.61 8.16 8.28
C MET A 1 0.76 8.34 6.77
N ALA A 2 1.84 8.99 6.30
CA ALA A 2 2.08 9.24 4.86
C ALA A 2 3.47 8.77 4.41
N MET A 3 4.14 7.94 5.22
CA MET A 3 5.59 7.70 5.08
C MET A 3 5.96 6.35 4.43
N ILE A 4 4.99 5.50 4.07
CA ILE A 4 5.27 4.12 3.61
C ILE A 4 5.28 3.99 2.07
N LEU A 5 4.80 4.98 1.31
CA LEU A 5 4.62 4.85 -0.15
C LEU A 5 5.70 5.51 -1.02
N ARG A 6 6.77 6.08 -0.44
CA ARG A 6 8.00 6.31 -1.21
C ARG A 6 8.77 5.00 -1.27
N PHE A 7 8.21 4.00 -1.97
CA PHE A 7 9.03 3.02 -2.67
C PHE A 7 9.97 3.82 -3.56
N ARG A 8 11.15 4.13 -3.02
CA ARG A 8 12.28 4.68 -3.78
C ARG A 8 12.41 3.82 -5.03
N LYS A 9 12.64 4.49 -6.17
CA LYS A 9 12.98 3.99 -7.51
C LYS A 9 13.98 2.80 -7.49
N LEU A 10 13.57 1.66 -6.96
CA LEU A 10 14.33 0.41 -6.84
C LEU A 10 14.06 -0.51 -8.03
N CYS A 11 13.08 -0.18 -8.87
CA CYS A 11 12.69 -1.00 -10.02
C CYS A 11 13.57 -0.79 -11.27
N TYR A 12 14.62 0.02 -11.20
CA TYR A 12 15.58 0.21 -12.29
C TYR A 12 17.00 0.16 -11.73
N LEU A 13 17.41 -0.99 -11.20
CA LEU A 13 18.82 -1.27 -11.01
C LEU A 13 19.31 -2.00 -12.27
N GLU A 14 20.08 -1.31 -13.10
CA GLU A 14 20.85 -2.00 -14.14
C GLU A 14 22.04 -2.70 -13.48
N PRO A 15 22.19 -4.03 -13.65
CA PRO A 15 23.42 -4.69 -13.26
C PRO A 15 24.54 -4.20 -14.16
N VAL A 16 25.58 -3.61 -13.58
CA VAL A 16 26.83 -3.35 -14.29
C VAL A 16 27.42 -4.71 -14.65
N LYS A 17 27.72 -4.94 -15.94
CA LYS A 17 28.47 -6.12 -16.40
C LYS A 17 29.85 -6.11 -15.72
N CYS A 18 30.00 -6.93 -14.68
CA CYS A 18 31.32 -7.26 -14.17
C CYS A 18 31.94 -8.31 -15.11
N SER A 19 33.10 -7.99 -15.64
CA SER A 19 33.89 -8.86 -16.53
C SER A 19 34.24 -10.19 -15.86
N SER A 20 34.29 -11.22 -16.71
CA SER A 20 34.54 -12.65 -16.46
C SER A 20 35.53 -12.98 -15.34
N LEU A 21 35.04 -13.69 -14.32
CA LEU A 21 35.81 -14.66 -13.55
C LEU A 21 34.89 -15.87 -13.34
N GLY A 22 35.25 -16.98 -13.98
CA GLY A 22 34.44 -18.18 -14.06
C GLY A 22 34.32 -18.92 -12.74
N PHE A 23 33.20 -19.62 -12.57
CA PHE A 23 33.19 -20.87 -11.82
C PHE A 23 32.09 -21.78 -12.36
N GLU A 24 32.44 -23.06 -12.42
CA GLU A 24 31.80 -24.13 -13.16
C GLU A 24 30.41 -24.52 -12.64
N SER A 25 29.60 -24.99 -13.59
CA SER A 25 28.37 -25.76 -13.40
C SER A 25 28.67 -27.14 -12.82
N TYR A 26 27.90 -27.58 -11.82
CA TYR A 26 27.71 -29.01 -11.53
C TYR A 26 26.22 -29.30 -11.33
N GLU A 27 25.76 -30.30 -12.08
CA GLU A 27 24.41 -30.87 -12.01
C GLU A 27 24.22 -31.86 -10.84
N THR A 28 22.94 -32.09 -10.56
CA THR A 28 22.17 -32.83 -9.52
C THR A 28 22.58 -34.29 -9.17
N PRO A 29 22.03 -34.89 -8.08
CA PRO A 29 20.83 -35.77 -8.26
C PRO A 29 19.79 -35.83 -7.11
N LYS A 30 18.58 -36.30 -7.46
CA LYS A 30 17.42 -36.69 -6.62
C LYS A 30 17.62 -38.06 -5.94
N ILE A 31 17.05 -38.28 -4.75
CA ILE A 31 16.68 -39.62 -4.22
C ILE A 31 15.37 -39.50 -3.40
N ASP A 32 14.37 -40.30 -3.76
CA ASP A 32 13.15 -40.64 -3.00
C ASP A 32 13.40 -41.95 -2.20
N GLU A 33 12.90 -42.07 -0.95
CA GLU A 33 12.12 -43.25 -0.50
C GLU A 33 11.47 -43.09 0.89
N LYS A 34 10.32 -43.76 1.05
CA LYS A 34 9.35 -43.75 2.16
C LYS A 34 9.77 -44.63 3.35
N GLN A 35 9.22 -44.36 4.55
CA GLN A 35 8.62 -45.40 5.40
C GLN A 35 7.68 -44.83 6.50
N SER A 36 6.61 -45.59 6.73
CA SER A 36 5.43 -45.38 7.58
C SER A 36 5.52 -46.17 8.90
N PHE A 37 4.88 -45.72 10.00
CA PHE A 37 4.07 -46.61 10.88
C PHE A 37 3.21 -45.85 11.92
N GLU A 38 2.21 -46.56 12.45
CA GLU A 38 0.91 -46.17 12.99
C GLU A 38 0.79 -45.79 14.48
N SER A 39 -0.41 -45.34 14.85
CA SER A 39 -0.97 -45.05 16.19
C SER A 39 -1.34 -46.32 17.00
N PRO A 40 -1.76 -46.18 18.29
CA PRO A 40 -3.18 -46.45 18.58
C PRO A 40 -3.83 -45.57 19.69
N LYS A 41 -5.18 -45.66 19.77
CA LYS A 41 -6.16 -44.93 20.59
C LYS A 41 -6.69 -45.70 21.83
N SER A 42 -7.51 -44.99 22.62
CA SER A 42 -8.66 -45.41 23.46
C SER A 42 -8.37 -45.50 24.96
N ASP A 43 -9.28 -45.26 25.91
CA ASP A 43 -10.61 -44.61 26.02
C ASP A 43 -10.99 -44.67 27.51
N ARG A 44 -11.91 -43.79 27.95
CA ARG A 44 -12.96 -43.94 29.00
C ARG A 44 -13.00 -42.98 30.21
N ASN A 45 -14.26 -42.74 30.59
CA ASN A 45 -14.88 -41.66 31.35
C ASN A 45 -15.07 -41.92 32.86
N ASP A 46 -15.38 -40.80 33.54
CA ASP A 46 -16.38 -40.55 34.61
C ASP A 46 -16.22 -41.00 36.08
N GLU A 47 -16.74 -40.07 36.91
CA GLU A 47 -17.39 -40.19 38.23
C GLU A 47 -16.74 -39.40 39.40
N GLY A 48 -17.62 -38.72 40.17
CA GLY A 48 -17.29 -37.83 41.27
C GLY A 48 -17.77 -38.32 42.65
N ALA A 49 -17.83 -37.37 43.61
CA ALA A 49 -18.17 -37.49 45.05
C ALA A 49 -17.01 -38.07 45.92
N ASP A 50 -16.78 -37.75 47.19
CA ASP A 50 -17.47 -37.02 48.25
C ASP A 50 -16.42 -36.63 49.33
N SER A 51 -16.82 -35.68 50.17
CA SER A 51 -16.25 -35.20 51.43
C SER A 51 -15.58 -36.23 52.36
N THR A 52 -14.56 -35.80 53.13
CA THR A 52 -14.63 -35.96 54.60
C THR A 52 -13.76 -34.93 55.31
N VAL A 53 -14.43 -34.29 56.26
CA VAL A 53 -14.01 -33.25 57.19
C VAL A 53 -13.22 -33.86 58.36
N GLU A 54 -12.39 -33.03 58.99
CA GLU A 54 -11.90 -33.14 60.38
C GLU A 54 -10.88 -34.25 60.73
N LYS A 55 -9.68 -33.82 61.13
CA LYS A 55 -9.38 -33.67 62.57
C LYS A 55 -8.02 -33.01 62.82
N VAL A 56 -8.09 -31.93 63.60
CA VAL A 56 -7.23 -31.60 64.75
C VAL A 56 -5.80 -31.13 64.41
N LEU A 57 -5.59 -29.81 64.38
CA LEU A 57 -5.06 -29.02 65.52
C LEU A 57 -3.69 -29.51 66.01
N ASP A 58 -2.63 -28.89 65.50
CA ASP A 58 -1.54 -28.50 66.39
C ASP A 58 -1.04 -27.08 66.09
N LYS A 59 -0.61 -26.45 67.16
CA LYS A 59 -0.56 -25.02 67.44
C LYS A 59 0.50 -24.26 66.64
N SER A 60 0.08 -23.11 66.12
CA SER A 60 0.66 -21.79 66.34
C SER A 60 2.17 -21.69 66.70
N LYS A 61 2.90 -21.04 65.78
CA LYS A 61 4.08 -20.16 65.92
C LYS A 61 5.48 -20.79 65.87
N ARG A 62 6.16 -20.63 64.72
CA ARG A 62 7.29 -19.68 64.60
C ARG A 62 7.78 -19.51 63.14
N ARG A 63 7.63 -18.27 62.66
CA ARG A 63 8.51 -17.48 61.79
C ARG A 63 9.19 -18.15 60.57
N GLN A 64 8.83 -17.53 59.44
CA GLN A 64 9.67 -17.06 58.34
C GLN A 64 9.71 -17.88 57.04
N ASN A 65 9.29 -17.16 56.00
CA ASN A 65 9.76 -17.19 54.63
C ASN A 65 9.47 -18.43 53.79
N LYS A 66 8.28 -18.46 53.19
CA LYS A 66 8.15 -18.79 51.76
C LYS A 66 7.15 -17.83 51.11
N ARG A 67 7.65 -16.71 50.60
CA ARG A 67 6.94 -15.94 49.56
C ARG A 67 6.73 -16.89 48.39
N GLN A 68 5.48 -17.07 47.98
CA GLN A 68 5.12 -17.87 46.81
C GLN A 68 5.91 -17.40 45.58
N PRO A 69 6.32 -18.29 44.67
CA PRO A 69 7.01 -17.89 43.46
C PRO A 69 6.02 -17.14 42.58
N LYS A 70 6.21 -15.81 42.52
CA LYS A 70 5.42 -14.87 41.74
C LYS A 70 5.31 -15.33 40.27
N GLU A 71 4.08 -15.36 39.75
CA GLU A 71 3.72 -15.39 38.32
C GLU A 71 4.29 -14.19 37.50
N TRP A 72 5.12 -13.35 38.13
CA TRP A 72 5.68 -12.12 37.56
C TRP A 72 6.82 -12.38 36.56
N ARG A 73 7.42 -13.59 36.56
CA ARG A 73 8.54 -13.90 35.65
C ARG A 73 8.13 -13.96 34.17
N CYS A 74 6.90 -14.36 33.88
CA CYS A 74 6.39 -14.43 32.51
C CYS A 74 6.04 -13.04 31.96
N ILE A 75 5.48 -12.17 32.82
CA ILE A 75 5.17 -10.77 32.48
C ILE A 75 6.45 -9.98 32.25
N ASP A 76 7.47 -10.18 33.10
CA ASP A 76 8.78 -9.53 32.93
C ASP A 76 9.45 -9.98 31.62
N TYR A 77 9.32 -11.25 31.22
CA TYR A 77 9.85 -11.76 29.95
C TYR A 77 9.08 -11.24 28.74
N CYS A 78 7.74 -11.18 28.80
CA CYS A 78 6.92 -10.63 27.72
C CYS A 78 7.15 -9.12 27.52
N CYS A 79 7.30 -8.36 28.60
CA CYS A 79 7.64 -6.94 28.51
C CYS A 79 9.04 -6.73 27.94
N LEU A 80 10.01 -7.60 28.28
CA LEU A 80 11.36 -7.55 27.73
C LEU A 80 11.39 -7.91 26.23
N THR A 81 10.62 -8.92 25.79
CA THR A 81 10.54 -9.30 24.38
C THR A 81 9.82 -8.24 23.54
N ILE A 82 8.73 -7.65 24.05
CA ILE A 82 8.05 -6.52 23.40
C ILE A 82 8.99 -5.31 23.32
N GLY A 83 9.69 -4.98 24.41
CA GLY A 83 10.69 -3.91 24.43
C GLY A 83 11.83 -4.14 23.43
N TYR A 84 12.31 -5.38 23.31
CA TYR A 84 13.33 -5.75 22.33
C TYR A 84 12.79 -5.68 20.89
N MET A 85 11.57 -6.13 20.64
CA MET A 85 10.92 -6.02 19.32
C MET A 85 10.72 -4.55 18.92
N CYS A 86 10.27 -3.71 19.85
CA CYS A 86 10.14 -2.28 19.59
C CYS A 86 11.51 -1.63 19.34
N THR A 87 12.50 -1.85 20.20
CA THR A 87 13.83 -1.21 20.05
C THR A 87 14.57 -1.70 18.82
N THR A 88 14.49 -2.98 18.47
CA THR A 88 15.04 -3.50 17.20
C THR A 88 14.31 -2.94 15.99
N TRP A 89 12.97 -2.83 16.01
CA TRP A 89 12.21 -2.19 14.93
C TRP A 89 12.58 -0.72 14.77
N TRP A 90 12.66 0.03 15.87
CA TRP A 90 13.09 1.43 15.87
C TRP A 90 14.54 1.58 15.41
N LEU A 91 15.44 0.68 15.81
CA LEU A 91 16.84 0.66 15.37
C LEU A 91 16.93 0.35 13.88
N LEU A 92 16.20 -0.65 13.38
CA LEU A 92 16.17 -0.99 11.95
C LEU A 92 15.60 0.16 11.11
N LEU A 93 14.54 0.82 11.59
CA LEU A 93 13.95 1.99 10.94
C LEU A 93 14.92 3.17 10.94
N PHE A 94 15.59 3.42 12.08
CA PHE A 94 16.65 4.42 12.18
C PHE A 94 17.80 4.11 11.23
N MET A 95 18.32 2.87 11.23
CA MET A 95 19.38 2.42 10.32
C MET A 95 18.97 2.52 8.85
N TYR A 96 17.71 2.23 8.52
CA TYR A 96 17.16 2.40 7.18
C TYR A 96 17.10 3.88 6.76
N HIS A 97 16.73 4.78 7.68
CA HIS A 97 16.73 6.22 7.43
C HIS A 97 18.13 6.83 7.42
N CYS A 98 19.08 6.25 8.17
CA CYS A 98 20.48 6.64 8.22
C CYS A 98 21.32 6.06 7.08
N LEU A 99 20.87 4.99 6.41
CA LEU A 99 21.51 4.49 5.21
C LEU A 99 21.36 5.55 4.10
N PRO A 100 22.45 6.20 3.66
CA PRO A 100 22.38 7.09 2.52
C PRO A 100 21.93 6.26 1.31
N ALA A 101 21.06 6.84 0.48
CA ALA A 101 20.59 6.20 -0.77
C ALA A 101 21.72 5.87 -1.75
N ASN A 102 22.92 6.40 -1.49
CA ASN A 102 24.11 6.26 -2.30
C ASN A 102 25.11 5.34 -1.57
N LEU A 103 24.74 4.07 -1.38
CA LEU A 103 25.74 3.05 -1.05
C LEU A 103 26.81 3.07 -2.16
N PRO A 104 28.11 3.03 -1.83
CA PRO A 104 29.15 2.96 -2.84
C PRO A 104 28.94 1.70 -3.70
N GLY A 105 28.49 1.89 -4.94
CA GLY A 105 28.13 0.82 -5.89
C GLY A 105 26.71 0.90 -6.46
N LEU A 106 25.75 1.53 -5.76
CA LEU A 106 24.40 1.80 -6.30
C LEU A 106 24.34 3.23 -6.85
N LYS A 107 24.56 3.40 -8.15
CA LYS A 107 24.22 4.66 -8.82
C LYS A 107 22.72 4.64 -9.17
N VAL A 108 21.95 5.57 -8.60
CA VAL A 108 20.56 5.76 -9.03
C VAL A 108 20.57 6.14 -10.51
N PRO A 109 19.83 5.44 -11.39
CA PRO A 109 19.76 5.80 -12.80
C PRO A 109 19.23 7.23 -12.91
N GLU A 110 19.90 8.00 -13.74
CA GLU A 110 19.51 9.36 -14.00
C GLU A 110 18.17 9.40 -14.75
N SER A 111 17.27 10.28 -14.32
CA SER A 111 15.98 10.45 -15.00
C SER A 111 16.16 11.12 -16.36
N PRO A 112 15.40 10.73 -17.40
CA PRO A 112 15.48 11.33 -18.73
C PRO A 112 15.48 12.87 -18.75
N GLY A 113 14.62 13.52 -17.96
CA GLY A 113 14.54 14.98 -17.87
C GLY A 113 15.80 15.63 -17.29
N ALA A 114 16.49 14.96 -16.35
CA ALA A 114 17.77 15.44 -15.83
C ALA A 114 18.88 15.33 -16.89
N ARG A 115 18.88 14.24 -17.67
CA ARG A 115 19.81 14.07 -18.78
C ARG A 115 19.60 15.15 -19.85
N LEU A 116 18.36 15.35 -20.30
CA LEU A 116 18.01 16.36 -21.30
C LEU A 116 18.29 17.80 -20.82
N SER A 117 18.05 18.08 -19.53
CA SER A 117 18.39 19.37 -18.93
C SER A 117 19.90 19.65 -18.97
N ARG A 118 20.75 18.64 -18.69
CA ARG A 118 22.22 18.77 -18.82
C ARG A 118 22.69 18.94 -20.27
N GLU A 119 21.97 18.37 -21.22
CA GLU A 119 22.19 18.60 -22.66
C GLU A 119 21.73 20.00 -23.11
N GLY A 120 21.14 20.81 -22.22
CA GLY A 120 20.71 22.18 -22.50
C GLY A 120 19.34 22.29 -23.16
N LEU A 121 18.53 21.23 -23.17
CA LEU A 121 17.19 21.29 -23.74
C LEU A 121 16.25 22.11 -22.85
N THR A 122 15.39 22.88 -23.51
CA THR A 122 14.37 23.74 -22.88
C THR A 122 13.02 23.59 -23.57
N ALA A 123 11.95 23.92 -22.86
CA ALA A 123 10.60 23.89 -23.39
C ALA A 123 10.42 24.90 -24.54
N LEU A 124 9.98 24.42 -25.70
CA LEU A 124 9.76 25.23 -26.89
C LEU A 124 8.27 25.37 -27.25
N HIS A 125 7.56 24.24 -27.34
CA HIS A 125 6.16 24.20 -27.74
C HIS A 125 5.28 23.73 -26.59
N PRO A 126 4.07 24.28 -26.42
CA PRO A 126 3.14 23.79 -25.41
C PRO A 126 2.82 22.30 -25.59
N VAL A 127 2.70 21.59 -24.48
CA VAL A 127 2.33 20.16 -24.47
C VAL A 127 0.90 20.01 -23.98
N VAL A 128 0.08 19.28 -24.76
CA VAL A 128 -1.25 18.86 -24.34
C VAL A 128 -1.24 17.36 -24.09
N LEU A 129 -1.54 16.97 -22.86
CA LEU A 129 -1.65 15.59 -22.43
C LEU A 129 -3.13 15.20 -22.48
N VAL A 130 -3.43 14.12 -23.22
CA VAL A 130 -4.77 13.54 -23.31
C VAL A 130 -4.74 12.18 -22.62
N PRO A 131 -5.38 11.99 -21.46
CA PRO A 131 -5.36 10.72 -20.75
C PRO A 131 -6.15 9.64 -21.52
N GLY A 132 -5.85 8.37 -21.27
CA GLY A 132 -6.61 7.25 -21.82
C GLY A 132 -7.88 6.95 -21.01
N ILE A 133 -8.66 5.98 -21.47
CA ILE A 133 -9.83 5.46 -20.76
C ILE A 133 -9.45 5.04 -19.34
N VAL A 134 -10.32 5.33 -18.35
CA VAL A 134 -10.14 4.93 -16.94
C VAL A 134 -8.99 5.63 -16.21
N THR A 135 -8.11 6.38 -16.91
CA THR A 135 -6.91 6.98 -16.29
C THR A 135 -7.12 8.38 -15.72
N GLY A 136 -8.15 9.08 -16.15
CA GLY A 136 -8.55 10.39 -15.61
C GLY A 136 -9.46 10.26 -14.40
N GLY A 137 -9.21 11.05 -13.36
CA GLY A 137 -10.08 11.15 -12.19
C GLY A 137 -11.44 11.76 -12.52
N LEU A 138 -12.49 11.27 -11.85
CA LEU A 138 -13.86 11.78 -11.96
C LEU A 138 -14.34 12.25 -10.59
N GLU A 139 -14.93 13.44 -10.54
CA GLU A 139 -15.45 14.07 -9.33
C GLU A 139 -16.97 14.29 -9.39
N LEU A 140 -17.62 14.19 -8.23
CA LEU A 140 -19.06 14.38 -8.11
C LEU A 140 -19.42 15.86 -8.01
N TRP A 141 -20.43 16.29 -8.76
CA TRP A 141 -21.00 17.63 -8.73
C TRP A 141 -22.44 17.67 -8.22
N GLU A 142 -23.20 16.62 -8.50
CA GLU A 142 -24.58 16.45 -8.03
C GLU A 142 -24.81 14.97 -7.79
N GLY A 143 -25.47 14.62 -6.69
CA GLY A 143 -25.73 13.23 -6.35
C GLY A 143 -26.94 13.06 -5.46
N ARG A 144 -27.40 11.81 -5.36
CA ARG A 144 -28.52 11.40 -4.51
C ARG A 144 -28.13 11.48 -3.02
N PRO A 145 -29.10 11.40 -2.09
CA PRO A 145 -28.83 11.47 -0.65
C PRO A 145 -27.76 10.48 -0.14
N CYS A 146 -27.60 9.31 -0.79
CA CYS A 146 -26.55 8.36 -0.41
C CYS A 146 -25.13 8.89 -0.67
N ALA A 147 -24.95 9.91 -1.50
CA ALA A 147 -23.68 10.57 -1.81
C ALA A 147 -23.51 11.91 -1.07
N GLU A 148 -24.30 12.16 -0.03
CA GLU A 148 -24.20 13.38 0.77
C GLU A 148 -22.78 13.56 1.34
N GLY A 149 -22.27 14.79 1.22
CA GLY A 149 -20.91 15.15 1.62
C GLY A 149 -19.80 14.74 0.64
N LEU A 150 -20.15 14.24 -0.55
CA LEU A 150 -19.19 13.88 -1.61
C LEU A 150 -19.05 14.94 -2.73
N PHE A 151 -19.68 16.11 -2.58
CA PHE A 151 -19.51 17.21 -3.53
C PHE A 151 -18.03 17.56 -3.74
N ARG A 152 -17.61 17.63 -5.01
CA ARG A 152 -16.23 17.88 -5.49
C ARG A 152 -15.20 16.87 -4.99
N LYS A 153 -15.63 15.70 -4.49
CA LYS A 153 -14.74 14.59 -4.16
C LYS A 153 -14.62 13.63 -5.35
N ARG A 154 -13.44 13.04 -5.49
CA ARG A 154 -13.17 12.05 -6.52
C ARG A 154 -13.91 10.76 -6.22
N LEU A 155 -14.82 10.37 -7.12
CA LEU A 155 -15.43 9.04 -7.13
C LEU A 155 -14.52 8.02 -7.85
N TRP A 156 -13.72 8.50 -8.81
CA TRP A 156 -12.74 7.70 -9.54
C TRP A 156 -11.38 8.40 -9.51
N GLY A 157 -10.28 7.64 -9.42
CA GLY A 157 -8.92 8.19 -9.42
C GLY A 157 -8.56 8.98 -8.15
N GLY A 158 -8.85 8.41 -6.98
CA GLY A 158 -8.55 8.99 -5.67
C GLY A 158 -8.51 7.95 -4.54
N SER A 159 -9.19 8.25 -3.43
CA SER A 159 -9.37 7.28 -2.34
C SER A 159 -10.48 6.30 -2.70
N PHE A 160 -10.20 4.99 -2.65
CA PHE A 160 -11.21 3.95 -2.87
C PHE A 160 -12.15 3.73 -1.67
N THR A 161 -12.08 4.59 -0.64
CA THR A 161 -12.90 4.47 0.58
C THR A 161 -14.39 4.44 0.32
N GLU A 162 -14.88 5.22 -0.64
CA GLU A 162 -16.32 5.31 -0.92
C GLU A 162 -16.85 4.05 -1.61
N ILE A 163 -16.01 3.35 -2.39
CA ILE A 163 -16.34 2.04 -2.97
C ILE A 163 -16.61 1.04 -1.84
N PHE A 164 -15.77 1.02 -0.80
CA PHE A 164 -15.93 0.10 0.33
C PHE A 164 -17.08 0.49 1.26
N LYS A 165 -17.28 1.79 1.51
CA LYS A 165 -18.33 2.26 2.42
C LYS A 165 -19.73 2.16 1.81
N ARG A 166 -19.86 2.46 0.52
CA ARG A 166 -21.16 2.64 -0.17
C ARG A 166 -21.09 2.11 -1.61
N PRO A 167 -20.88 0.79 -1.81
CA PRO A 167 -20.62 0.23 -3.15
C PRO A 167 -21.76 0.47 -4.14
N LEU A 168 -23.02 0.29 -3.70
CA LEU A 168 -24.20 0.50 -4.56
C LEU A 168 -24.38 1.98 -4.92
N CYS A 169 -24.18 2.88 -3.97
CA CYS A 169 -24.26 4.32 -4.22
C CYS A 169 -23.17 4.75 -5.22
N TRP A 170 -21.93 4.28 -5.03
CA TRP A 170 -20.84 4.55 -5.95
C TRP A 170 -21.14 4.03 -7.36
N LEU A 171 -21.64 2.81 -7.48
CA LEU A 171 -22.00 2.20 -8.77
C LEU A 171 -23.09 3.01 -9.47
N GLU A 172 -24.14 3.40 -8.73
CA GLU A 172 -25.21 4.23 -9.25
C GLU A 172 -24.69 5.58 -9.79
N HIS A 173 -23.78 6.23 -9.07
CA HIS A 173 -23.26 7.54 -9.46
C HIS A 173 -22.25 7.50 -10.61
N LEU A 174 -21.58 6.37 -10.82
CA LEU A 174 -20.69 6.18 -11.98
C LEU A 174 -21.40 5.60 -13.20
N SER A 175 -22.58 5.01 -13.04
CA SER A 175 -23.35 4.45 -14.15
C SER A 175 -23.92 5.56 -15.03
N LEU A 176 -23.92 5.32 -16.34
CA LEU A 176 -24.59 6.20 -17.31
C LEU A 176 -26.03 5.73 -17.54
N ASN A 177 -26.86 6.65 -17.98
CA ASN A 177 -28.20 6.34 -18.46
C ASN A 177 -28.11 5.47 -19.73
N ASN A 178 -28.86 4.38 -19.76
CA ASN A 178 -28.82 3.36 -20.80
C ASN A 178 -29.31 3.84 -22.19
N GLU A 179 -30.20 4.83 -22.23
CA GLU A 179 -30.78 5.35 -23.47
C GLU A 179 -30.00 6.54 -24.01
N THR A 180 -29.65 7.48 -23.13
CA THR A 180 -29.00 8.75 -23.53
C THR A 180 -27.46 8.67 -23.53
N GLY A 181 -26.88 7.75 -22.76
CA GLY A 181 -25.42 7.69 -22.55
C GLY A 181 -24.85 8.89 -21.79
N LEU A 182 -25.70 9.63 -21.06
CA LEU A 182 -25.33 10.75 -20.19
C LEU A 182 -25.48 10.37 -18.71
N ASP A 183 -25.09 11.27 -17.82
CA ASP A 183 -25.36 11.09 -16.38
C ASP A 183 -26.88 10.95 -16.14
N PRO A 184 -27.32 10.02 -15.26
CA PRO A 184 -28.73 9.91 -14.89
C PRO A 184 -29.28 11.19 -14.24
N PRO A 185 -30.60 11.45 -14.31
CA PRO A 185 -31.21 12.62 -13.67
C PRO A 185 -30.89 12.71 -12.17
N GLY A 186 -30.48 13.89 -11.70
CA GLY A 186 -30.09 14.14 -10.31
C GLY A 186 -28.68 13.63 -9.93
N ILE A 187 -27.90 13.20 -10.93
CA ILE A 187 -26.50 12.82 -10.78
C ILE A 187 -25.69 13.62 -11.80
N ARG A 188 -24.54 14.12 -11.39
CA ARG A 188 -23.63 14.85 -12.27
C ARG A 188 -22.20 14.57 -11.86
N VAL A 189 -21.45 13.95 -12.76
CA VAL A 189 -20.04 13.59 -12.55
C VAL A 189 -19.23 14.24 -13.65
N ARG A 190 -18.08 14.83 -13.29
CA ARG A 190 -17.23 15.55 -14.24
C ARG A 190 -15.78 15.10 -14.10
N ALA A 191 -15.03 15.25 -15.19
CA ALA A 191 -13.59 15.06 -15.15
C ALA A 191 -12.95 16.04 -14.17
N VAL A 192 -12.00 15.54 -13.39
CA VAL A 192 -11.16 16.39 -12.56
C VAL A 192 -10.35 17.31 -13.48
N PRO A 193 -10.28 18.62 -13.23
CA PRO A 193 -9.50 19.52 -14.08
C PRO A 193 -8.00 19.50 -13.75
N GLY A 194 -7.19 19.84 -14.75
CA GLY A 194 -5.75 20.10 -14.59
C GLY A 194 -4.87 18.85 -14.53
N LEU A 195 -3.57 19.05 -14.33
CA LEU A 195 -2.57 17.95 -14.31
C LEU A 195 -2.88 16.88 -13.26
N VAL A 196 -3.51 17.28 -12.15
CA VAL A 196 -3.91 16.40 -11.04
C VAL A 196 -4.96 15.36 -11.44
N ALA A 197 -5.58 15.52 -12.60
CA ALA A 197 -6.58 14.58 -13.11
C ALA A 197 -5.97 13.21 -13.41
N ALA A 198 -4.71 13.17 -13.85
CA ALA A 198 -4.06 11.94 -14.30
C ALA A 198 -2.57 11.85 -13.92
N ASP A 199 -2.04 12.71 -13.04
CA ASP A 199 -0.68 12.54 -12.54
C ASP A 199 -0.55 11.25 -11.70
N TYR A 200 -1.36 11.16 -10.64
CA TYR A 200 -1.50 10.02 -9.74
C TYR A 200 -2.97 9.58 -9.74
N PHE A 201 -3.19 8.31 -10.09
CA PHE A 201 -4.52 7.72 -10.06
C PHE A 201 -4.97 7.42 -8.63
N ALA A 202 -4.06 6.92 -7.81
CA ALA A 202 -4.28 6.57 -6.41
C ALA A 202 -2.94 6.69 -5.67
N PRO A 203 -2.93 6.77 -4.33
CA PRO A 203 -1.69 6.75 -3.58
C PRO A 203 -0.81 5.55 -3.98
N GLY A 204 0.39 5.84 -4.51
CA GLY A 204 1.34 4.80 -4.96
C GLY A 204 1.18 4.34 -6.42
N TYR A 205 0.16 4.80 -7.16
CA TYR A 205 -0.01 4.49 -8.58
C TYR A 205 0.13 5.75 -9.44
N PHE A 206 1.28 5.87 -10.10
CA PHE A 206 1.61 6.97 -11.01
C PHE A 206 1.19 6.63 -12.43
N VAL A 207 0.44 7.52 -13.08
CA VAL A 207 0.09 7.37 -14.49
C VAL A 207 0.98 8.30 -15.31
N TRP A 208 0.77 9.62 -15.18
CA TRP A 208 1.55 10.61 -15.89
C TRP A 208 2.58 11.35 -15.01
N ALA A 209 2.56 11.15 -13.69
CA ALA A 209 3.42 11.90 -12.75
C ALA A 209 4.91 11.83 -13.11
N VAL A 210 5.41 10.66 -13.54
CA VAL A 210 6.82 10.51 -13.93
C VAL A 210 7.14 11.29 -15.20
N LEU A 211 6.25 11.29 -16.20
CA LEU A 211 6.45 12.07 -17.42
C LEU A 211 6.42 13.57 -17.12
N ILE A 212 5.43 14.01 -16.36
CA ILE A 212 5.25 15.41 -15.91
C ILE A 212 6.49 15.87 -15.14
N GLU A 213 7.04 15.06 -14.23
CA GLU A 213 8.28 15.36 -13.50
C GLU A 213 9.47 15.55 -14.45
N ASN A 214 9.61 14.69 -15.47
CA ASN A 214 10.71 14.79 -16.43
C ASN A 214 10.57 16.03 -17.33
N LEU A 215 9.35 16.36 -17.78
CA LEU A 215 9.09 17.58 -18.55
C LEU A 215 9.37 18.83 -17.71
N ALA A 216 9.04 18.80 -16.42
CA ALA A 216 9.32 19.92 -15.52
C ALA A 216 10.83 20.22 -15.40
N ARG A 217 11.71 19.21 -15.54
CA ARG A 217 13.18 19.41 -15.51
C ARG A 217 13.70 20.24 -16.70
N ILE A 218 12.96 20.30 -17.80
CA ILE A 218 13.33 21.08 -19.00
C ILE A 218 12.46 22.33 -19.17
N GLY A 219 11.78 22.79 -18.12
CA GLY A 219 11.06 24.07 -18.11
C GLY A 219 9.58 24.01 -18.51
N TYR A 220 8.96 22.83 -18.53
CA TYR A 220 7.50 22.72 -18.60
C TYR A 220 6.85 22.94 -17.23
N GLU A 221 5.76 23.69 -17.20
CA GLU A 221 4.96 23.98 -16.02
C GLU A 221 3.50 24.20 -16.42
N GLY A 222 2.62 24.54 -15.47
CA GLY A 222 1.18 24.67 -15.73
C GLY A 222 0.78 25.68 -16.81
N LYS A 223 1.67 26.60 -17.21
CA LYS A 223 1.40 27.60 -18.27
C LYS A 223 1.64 27.10 -19.70
N ASN A 224 2.49 26.08 -19.87
CA ASN A 224 2.87 25.52 -21.18
C ASN A 224 2.71 23.99 -21.23
N MET A 225 2.04 23.42 -20.23
CA MET A 225 1.68 22.01 -20.16
C MET A 225 0.26 21.88 -19.61
N TYR A 226 -0.63 21.29 -20.41
CA TYR A 226 -2.06 21.17 -20.10
C TYR A 226 -2.50 19.72 -20.13
N MET A 227 -3.37 19.34 -19.19
CA MET A 227 -4.06 18.04 -19.21
C MET A 227 -5.49 18.26 -19.70
N ALA A 228 -5.78 17.78 -20.90
CA ALA A 228 -7.12 17.76 -21.48
C ALA A 228 -7.89 16.56 -20.93
N ALA A 229 -8.19 16.61 -19.62
CA ALA A 229 -8.99 15.58 -18.97
C ALA A 229 -10.44 15.62 -19.46
N TYR A 230 -11.00 14.45 -19.73
CA TYR A 230 -12.37 14.27 -20.20
C TYR A 230 -13.04 13.14 -19.43
N ASP A 231 -14.37 13.12 -19.48
CA ASP A 231 -15.13 12.00 -18.93
C ASP A 231 -15.08 10.82 -19.90
N TRP A 232 -14.18 9.90 -19.63
CA TRP A 232 -13.92 8.73 -20.45
C TRP A 232 -15.08 7.71 -20.47
N ARG A 233 -16.14 7.91 -19.67
CA ARG A 233 -17.35 7.10 -19.73
C ARG A 233 -18.22 7.49 -20.92
N LEU A 234 -18.19 8.77 -21.32
CA LEU A 234 -19.06 9.33 -22.33
C LEU A 234 -18.56 8.99 -23.74
N SER A 235 -19.49 8.91 -24.69
CA SER A 235 -19.16 8.90 -26.12
C SER A 235 -18.57 10.24 -26.53
N PHE A 236 -17.81 10.25 -27.62
CA PHE A 236 -17.18 11.47 -28.12
C PHE A 236 -18.19 12.60 -28.36
N GLN A 237 -19.33 12.30 -28.99
CA GLN A 237 -20.40 13.29 -29.24
C GLN A 237 -20.97 13.88 -27.94
N ASN A 238 -21.10 13.05 -26.90
CA ASN A 238 -21.61 13.49 -25.61
C ASN A 238 -20.59 14.34 -24.81
N THR A 239 -19.31 14.35 -25.20
CA THR A 239 -18.29 15.20 -24.57
C THR A 239 -18.26 16.63 -25.11
N GLU A 240 -18.94 16.92 -26.22
CA GLU A 240 -19.00 18.24 -26.86
C GLU A 240 -20.12 19.14 -26.31
N VAL A 241 -21.05 18.57 -25.53
CA VAL A 241 -22.26 19.23 -25.00
C VAL A 241 -22.04 19.72 -23.57
#